data_AF-A0A921ZTU0-F1
#
_entry.id   AF-A0A921ZTU0-F1
#
_cell.length_a   1.000
_cell.length_b   1.000
_cell.length_c   1.000
_cell.angle_alpha   90.00
_cell.angle_beta   90.00
_cell.angle_gamma   90.00
#
_symmetry.space_group_name_H-M   'P 1'
#
loop_
_entity.id
_entity.type
_entity.pdbx_description
1 polymer ?
#
loop_
_entity_poly.entity_id
_entity_poly.type
_entity_poly.pdbx_seq_one_letter_code
_entity_poly.pdbx_strand_id
1 'polypeptide(L)'
;MITNRKLISSLRFLAVDMQLYILASFLTLALAPLKQRVLPIYAALFFGSCVLISGISYIQDWKSMLYIANPESIKEVLYNSPSFQGLYTSPLGGLPACIMGLYIAHLHYYMHESGYKISANKVLNVIHNWMIPVYIAWLISGLYIRTVTSHAFTAAYTGIERCIFCIICATQIIGSINIDSHIRRFFAWSKWDTFARMSLPVMMVHWCVNTLIAVPRPYTTFSSGFDIAVDAVATAVMSYTIAVPISVMVELPMQKFLDCVIIKNIQSSTKQ
;
A
#
# COMPACT_ATOMS: atom_id res chain seq x y z
N MET A 1 12.07 18.56 20.66
CA MET A 1 12.18 18.77 19.19
C MET A 1 11.96 17.48 18.37
N ILE A 2 12.45 16.31 18.82
CA ILE A 2 12.31 15.01 18.12
C ILE A 2 10.85 14.52 18.08
N THR A 3 10.06 14.74 19.13
CA THR A 3 8.63 14.37 19.20
C THR A 3 7.79 15.09 18.13
N ASN A 4 8.06 16.37 17.87
CA ASN A 4 7.37 17.14 16.81
C ASN A 4 7.67 16.58 15.41
N ARG A 5 8.92 16.19 15.12
CA ARG A 5 9.25 15.61 13.80
C ARG A 5 8.56 14.27 13.55
N LYS A 6 8.39 13.43 14.57
CA LYS A 6 7.68 12.13 14.45
C LYS A 6 6.19 12.32 14.14
N LEU A 7 5.52 13.21 14.87
CA LEU A 7 4.12 13.57 14.62
C LEU A 7 3.92 14.16 13.20
N ILE A 8 4.83 15.04 12.76
CA ILE A 8 4.79 15.62 11.41
C ILE A 8 4.94 14.52 10.34
N SER A 9 5.80 13.51 10.54
CA SER A 9 5.95 12.43 9.57
C SER A 9 4.69 11.56 9.43
N SER A 10 4.02 11.24 10.54
CA SER A 10 2.77 10.45 10.50
C SER A 10 1.61 11.22 9.87
N LEU A 11 1.51 12.54 10.14
CA LEU A 11 0.54 13.42 9.47
C LEU A 11 0.79 13.55 7.97
N ARG A 12 2.05 13.47 7.53
CA ARG A 12 2.41 13.50 6.09
C ARG A 12 1.91 12.26 5.35
N PHE A 13 2.03 11.06 5.93
CA PHE A 13 1.47 9.85 5.32
C PHE A 13 -0.04 9.95 5.14
N LEU A 14 -0.75 10.41 6.18
CA LEU A 14 -2.20 10.61 6.10
C LEU A 14 -2.57 11.67 5.05
N ALA A 15 -1.82 12.77 4.96
CA ALA A 15 -2.06 13.82 3.96
C ALA A 15 -1.85 13.29 2.54
N VAL A 16 -0.83 12.45 2.33
CA VAL A 16 -0.56 11.79 1.05
C VAL A 16 -1.70 10.86 0.65
N ASP A 17 -2.17 10.02 1.58
CA ASP A 17 -3.29 9.12 1.31
C ASP A 17 -4.56 9.89 0.96
N MET A 18 -4.83 11.00 1.64
CA MET A 18 -5.96 11.90 1.31
C MET A 18 -5.83 12.54 -0.08
N GLN A 19 -4.63 12.99 -0.47
CA GLN A 19 -4.38 13.52 -1.80
C GLN A 19 -4.61 12.47 -2.89
N LEU A 20 -4.12 11.25 -2.67
CA LEU A 20 -4.35 10.12 -3.58
C LEU A 20 -5.82 9.72 -3.64
N TYR A 21 -6.55 9.78 -2.53
CA TYR A 21 -7.98 9.52 -2.48
C TYR A 21 -8.82 10.55 -3.25
N ILE A 22 -8.50 11.85 -3.09
CA ILE A 22 -9.14 12.93 -3.84
C ILE A 22 -8.86 12.75 -5.34
N LEU A 23 -7.61 12.48 -5.71
CA LEU A 23 -7.22 12.20 -7.09
C LEU A 23 -7.98 10.99 -7.64
N ALA A 24 -8.09 9.91 -6.87
CA ALA A 24 -8.80 8.70 -7.28
C ALA A 24 -10.28 8.95 -7.52
N SER A 25 -10.91 9.72 -6.64
CA SER A 25 -12.32 10.10 -6.76
C SER A 25 -12.55 11.00 -7.97
N PHE A 26 -11.69 11.99 -8.19
CA PHE A 26 -11.73 12.86 -9.37
C PHE A 26 -11.55 12.05 -10.67
N LEU A 27 -10.56 11.17 -10.73
CA LEU A 27 -10.33 10.31 -11.89
C LEU A 27 -11.51 9.36 -12.14
N THR A 28 -12.10 8.79 -11.10
CA THR A 28 -13.28 7.92 -11.23
C THR A 28 -14.45 8.70 -11.85
N LEU A 29 -14.74 9.90 -11.36
CA LEU A 29 -15.83 10.73 -11.88
C LEU A 29 -15.55 11.25 -13.30
N ALA A 30 -14.32 11.67 -13.57
CA ALA A 30 -13.92 12.21 -14.87
C ALA A 30 -13.91 11.12 -15.97
N LEU A 31 -13.56 9.88 -15.63
CA LEU A 31 -13.52 8.76 -16.56
C LEU A 31 -14.80 7.92 -16.60
N ALA A 32 -15.73 8.09 -15.65
CA ALA A 32 -17.05 7.45 -15.66
C ALA A 32 -17.78 7.47 -17.03
N PRO A 33 -17.81 8.58 -17.81
CA PRO A 33 -18.52 8.59 -19.09
C PRO A 33 -17.86 7.74 -20.19
N LEU A 34 -16.59 7.38 -20.07
CA LEU A 34 -15.80 6.75 -21.14
C LEU A 34 -15.97 5.22 -21.22
N LYS A 35 -16.79 4.62 -20.34
CA LYS A 35 -17.13 3.18 -20.28
C LYS A 35 -15.91 2.28 -20.56
N GLN A 36 -15.91 1.56 -21.68
CA GLN A 36 -14.90 0.55 -22.04
C GLN A 36 -13.52 1.13 -22.41
N ARG A 37 -13.43 2.43 -22.73
CA ARG A 37 -12.14 3.09 -23.05
C ARG A 37 -11.33 3.44 -21.81
N VAL A 38 -11.88 3.26 -20.62
CA VAL A 38 -11.26 3.63 -19.34
C VAL A 38 -10.09 2.71 -18.97
N LEU A 39 -10.22 1.40 -19.23
CA LEU A 39 -9.18 0.42 -18.90
C LEU A 39 -7.82 0.69 -19.57
N PRO A 40 -7.72 0.94 -20.89
CA PRO A 40 -6.43 1.25 -21.51
C PRO A 40 -5.86 2.59 -21.01
N ILE A 41 -6.70 3.56 -20.63
CA ILE A 41 -6.24 4.83 -20.08
C ILE A 41 -5.59 4.61 -18.70
N TYR A 42 -6.21 3.84 -17.81
CA TYR A 42 -5.60 3.51 -16.53
C TYR A 42 -4.34 2.66 -16.69
N ALA A 43 -4.30 1.73 -17.65
CA ALA A 43 -3.09 0.98 -17.95
C ALA A 43 -1.95 1.90 -18.40
N ALA A 44 -2.22 2.82 -19.34
CA ALA A 44 -1.24 3.82 -19.79
C ALA A 44 -0.77 4.72 -18.65
N LEU A 45 -1.68 5.17 -17.79
CA LEU A 45 -1.36 6.02 -16.64
C LEU A 45 -0.54 5.25 -15.59
N PHE A 46 -0.81 3.97 -15.39
CA PHE A 46 -0.03 3.09 -14.51
C PHE A 46 1.41 2.92 -15.02
N PHE A 47 1.60 2.52 -16.27
CA PHE A 47 2.94 2.39 -16.83
C PHE A 47 3.67 3.73 -16.89
N GLY A 48 2.96 4.82 -17.23
CA GLY A 48 3.48 6.18 -17.18
C GLY A 48 3.96 6.57 -15.79
N SER A 49 3.22 6.20 -14.74
CA SER A 49 3.63 6.45 -13.35
C SER A 49 4.86 5.66 -12.92
N CYS A 50 4.97 4.39 -13.33
CA CYS A 50 6.16 3.59 -13.09
C CYS A 50 7.40 4.18 -13.78
N VAL A 51 7.26 4.60 -15.04
CA VAL A 51 8.35 5.25 -15.82
C VAL A 51 8.73 6.59 -15.20
N LEU A 52 7.76 7.38 -14.77
CA LEU A 52 8.00 8.65 -14.09
C LEU A 52 8.77 8.44 -12.78
N ILE A 53 8.39 7.44 -11.97
CA ILE A 53 9.13 7.10 -10.74
C ILE A 53 10.55 6.65 -11.09
N SER A 54 10.72 5.80 -12.10
CA SER A 54 12.05 5.37 -12.55
C SER A 54 12.91 6.54 -13.02
N GLY A 55 12.34 7.49 -13.77
CA GLY A 55 13.03 8.67 -14.28
C GLY A 55 13.43 9.64 -13.18
N ILE A 56 12.53 9.93 -12.24
CA ILE A 56 12.86 10.77 -11.07
C ILE A 56 13.90 10.07 -10.20
N SER A 57 13.78 8.75 -10.03
CA SER A 57 14.77 7.97 -9.27
C SER A 57 16.15 8.00 -9.94
N TYR A 58 16.20 8.06 -11.27
CA TYR A 58 17.44 8.25 -12.01
C TYR A 58 18.02 9.67 -11.86
N ILE A 59 17.20 10.72 -11.85
CA ILE A 59 17.69 12.10 -11.71
C ILE A 59 18.19 12.37 -10.28
N GLN A 60 17.51 11.79 -9.28
CA GLN A 60 17.73 12.12 -7.86
C GLN A 60 18.47 11.04 -7.07
N ASP A 61 19.02 10.02 -7.76
CA ASP A 61 19.66 8.82 -7.17
C ASP A 61 18.81 8.20 -6.05
N TRP A 62 17.50 8.11 -6.27
CA TRP A 62 16.61 7.45 -5.33
C TRP A 62 16.74 5.94 -5.48
N LYS A 63 16.99 5.27 -4.37
CA LYS A 63 17.11 3.82 -4.32
C LYS A 63 15.89 3.21 -3.62
N SER A 64 15.48 2.03 -4.07
CA SER A 64 14.44 1.27 -3.38
C SER A 64 14.88 0.89 -1.96
N MET A 65 13.92 0.76 -1.06
CA MET A 65 14.09 0.22 0.29
C MET A 65 14.83 -1.12 0.28
N LEU A 66 14.70 -1.94 -0.77
CA LEU A 66 15.50 -3.17 -0.91
C LEU A 66 17.01 -2.90 -0.96
N TYR A 67 17.46 -1.77 -1.50
CA TYR A 67 18.87 -1.36 -1.55
C TYR A 67 19.32 -0.58 -0.31
N ILE A 68 18.40 0.17 0.33
CA ILE A 68 18.76 1.07 1.44
C ILE A 68 18.47 0.43 2.81
N ALA A 69 17.68 -0.65 2.90
CA ALA A 69 17.45 -1.40 4.14
C ALA A 69 18.68 -2.23 4.52
N ASN A 70 19.78 -1.54 4.84
CA ASN A 70 20.93 -2.10 5.50
C ASN A 70 20.75 -1.98 7.02
N PRO A 71 20.95 -3.08 7.76
CA PRO A 71 20.78 -3.14 9.20
C PRO A 71 21.65 -2.12 9.97
N GLU A 72 22.79 -1.77 9.40
CA GLU A 72 23.78 -0.88 10.01
C GLU A 72 23.37 0.61 9.97
N SER A 73 22.50 1.02 9.04
CA SER A 73 22.19 2.45 8.83
C SER A 73 20.69 2.79 8.90
N ILE A 74 19.84 1.92 9.46
CA ILE A 74 18.37 2.12 9.50
C ILE A 74 17.98 3.53 10.01
N LYS A 75 18.73 4.07 10.99
CA LYS A 75 18.52 5.44 11.49
C LYS A 75 18.82 6.54 10.47
N GLU A 76 19.91 6.41 9.72
CA GLU A 76 20.28 7.36 8.67
C GLU A 76 19.29 7.30 7.52
N VAL A 77 18.78 6.11 7.20
CA VAL A 77 17.75 5.90 6.18
C VAL A 77 16.43 6.55 6.56
N LEU A 78 16.01 6.40 7.83
CA LEU A 78 14.74 6.94 8.31
C LEU A 78 14.71 8.47 8.40
N TYR A 79 15.83 9.10 8.77
CA TYR A 79 15.87 10.54 9.07
C TYR A 79 16.55 11.39 8.00
N ASN A 80 17.58 10.85 7.34
CA ASN A 80 18.51 11.64 6.52
C ASN A 80 18.59 11.19 5.06
N SER A 81 17.95 10.08 4.66
CA SER A 81 17.97 9.64 3.26
C SER A 81 16.99 10.44 2.41
N PRO A 82 17.45 11.16 1.37
CA PRO A 82 16.59 11.84 0.40
C PRO A 82 15.68 10.86 -0.34
N SER A 83 16.14 9.62 -0.56
CA SER A 83 15.37 8.57 -1.23
C SER A 83 14.16 8.17 -0.40
N PHE A 84 14.29 8.05 0.92
CA PHE A 84 13.16 7.67 1.77
C PHE A 84 12.06 8.75 1.76
N GLN A 85 12.45 10.01 1.94
CA GLN A 85 11.50 11.12 1.95
C GLN A 85 10.87 11.36 0.58
N GLY A 86 11.68 11.36 -0.48
CA GLY A 86 11.22 11.64 -1.84
C GLY A 86 10.35 10.54 -2.44
N LEU A 87 10.64 9.27 -2.14
CA LEU A 87 9.97 8.13 -2.78
C LEU A 87 8.89 7.47 -1.92
N TYR A 88 9.05 7.42 -0.59
CA TYR A 88 8.13 6.68 0.29
C TYR A 88 7.18 7.60 1.06
N THR A 89 7.56 8.86 1.30
CA THR A 89 6.68 9.84 1.96
C THR A 89 6.00 10.82 1.01
N SER A 90 6.24 10.66 -0.30
CA SER A 90 5.67 11.49 -1.35
C SER A 90 4.44 10.82 -1.98
N PRO A 91 3.42 11.59 -2.40
CA PRO A 91 2.26 11.04 -3.10
C PRO A 91 2.63 10.37 -4.43
N LEU A 92 3.74 10.78 -5.06
CA LEU A 92 4.23 10.17 -6.28
C LEU A 92 4.58 8.68 -6.09
N GLY A 93 5.06 8.28 -4.92
CA GLY A 93 5.40 6.90 -4.64
C GLY A 93 4.19 5.96 -4.56
N GLY A 94 3.05 6.46 -4.09
CA GLY A 94 1.79 5.71 -3.97
C GLY A 94 0.92 5.74 -5.24
N LEU A 95 1.26 6.59 -6.20
CA LEU A 95 0.48 6.84 -7.40
C LEU A 95 0.25 5.58 -8.29
N PRO A 96 1.25 4.70 -8.54
CA PRO A 96 1.03 3.47 -9.31
C PRO A 96 0.03 2.52 -8.63
N ALA A 97 0.10 2.39 -7.31
CA ALA A 97 -0.81 1.54 -6.54
C ALA A 97 -2.24 2.08 -6.58
N CYS A 98 -2.40 3.41 -6.45
CA CYS A 98 -3.68 4.09 -6.57
C CYS A 98 -4.35 3.85 -7.93
N ILE A 99 -3.61 4.06 -9.04
CA ILE A 99 -4.13 3.85 -10.39
C ILE A 99 -4.46 2.38 -10.64
N MET A 100 -3.61 1.46 -10.17
CA MET A 100 -3.88 0.03 -10.29
C MET A 100 -5.16 -0.36 -9.51
N GLY A 101 -5.39 0.23 -8.34
CA GLY A 101 -6.64 0.10 -7.60
C GLY A 101 -7.86 0.53 -8.41
N LEU A 102 -7.79 1.70 -9.06
CA LEU A 102 -8.86 2.20 -9.95
C LEU A 102 -9.10 1.29 -11.15
N TYR A 103 -8.01 0.77 -11.75
CA TYR A 103 -8.08 -0.19 -12.85
C TYR A 103 -8.85 -1.44 -12.43
N ILE A 104 -8.49 -2.04 -11.29
CA ILE A 104 -9.17 -3.23 -10.74
C ILE A 104 -10.64 -2.92 -10.44
N ALA A 105 -10.94 -1.77 -9.84
CA ALA A 105 -12.30 -1.40 -9.49
C ALA A 105 -13.21 -1.32 -10.73
N HIS A 106 -12.75 -0.65 -11.79
CA HIS A 106 -13.48 -0.57 -13.05
C HIS A 106 -13.55 -1.90 -13.79
N LEU A 107 -12.46 -2.68 -13.75
CA LEU A 107 -12.46 -4.02 -14.32
C LEU A 107 -13.50 -4.89 -13.62
N HIS A 108 -13.52 -4.89 -12.28
CA HIS A 108 -14.50 -5.63 -11.49
C HIS A 108 -15.93 -5.19 -11.78
N TYR A 109 -16.18 -3.87 -11.89
CA TYR A 109 -17.48 -3.33 -12.29
C TYR A 109 -17.94 -3.85 -13.67
N TYR A 110 -17.06 -3.76 -14.68
CA TYR A 110 -17.36 -4.22 -16.04
C TYR A 110 -17.64 -5.73 -16.10
N MET A 111 -16.88 -6.50 -15.32
CA MET A 111 -17.06 -7.95 -15.21
C MET A 111 -18.37 -8.33 -14.54
N HIS A 112 -18.78 -7.56 -13.54
CA HIS A 112 -20.08 -7.72 -12.90
C HIS A 112 -21.23 -7.42 -13.87
N GLU A 113 -21.16 -6.31 -14.63
CA GLU A 113 -22.16 -5.98 -15.66
C GLU A 113 -22.24 -7.03 -16.77
N SER A 114 -21.09 -7.57 -17.20
CA SER A 114 -21.02 -8.55 -18.29
C SER A 114 -21.35 -9.98 -17.86
N GLY A 115 -21.56 -10.23 -16.56
CA GLY A 115 -21.82 -11.56 -16.00
C GLY A 115 -20.66 -12.55 -16.16
N TYR A 116 -19.43 -12.08 -16.42
CA TYR A 116 -18.29 -12.94 -16.71
C TYR A 116 -17.74 -13.58 -15.43
N LYS A 117 -17.80 -14.91 -15.35
CA LYS A 117 -17.30 -15.68 -14.20
C LYS A 117 -15.83 -16.07 -14.39
N ILE A 118 -14.91 -15.39 -13.67
CA ILE A 118 -13.47 -15.74 -13.65
C ILE A 118 -13.23 -17.18 -13.18
N SER A 119 -14.07 -17.67 -12.27
CA SER A 119 -13.91 -19.00 -11.65
C SER A 119 -13.91 -20.15 -12.67
N ALA A 120 -14.45 -19.94 -13.87
CA ALA A 120 -14.42 -20.93 -14.96
C ALA A 120 -13.02 -21.08 -15.58
N ASN A 121 -12.15 -20.07 -15.47
CA ASN A 121 -10.83 -20.08 -16.10
C ASN A 121 -9.77 -20.69 -15.18
N LYS A 122 -9.31 -21.90 -15.53
CA LYS A 122 -8.24 -22.62 -14.80
C LYS A 122 -6.92 -21.86 -14.76
N VAL A 123 -6.58 -21.09 -15.80
CA VAL A 123 -5.32 -20.33 -15.88
C VAL A 123 -5.28 -19.26 -14.80
N LEU A 124 -6.37 -18.49 -14.63
CA LEU A 124 -6.45 -17.44 -13.62
C LEU A 124 -6.39 -18.00 -12.19
N ASN A 125 -6.94 -19.20 -11.97
CA ASN A 125 -6.83 -19.88 -10.69
C ASN A 125 -5.38 -20.31 -10.37
N VAL A 126 -4.68 -20.88 -11.36
CA VAL A 126 -3.26 -21.22 -11.20
C VAL A 126 -2.44 -19.95 -10.93
N ILE A 127 -2.63 -18.89 -11.72
CA ILE A 127 -1.93 -17.62 -11.53
C ILE A 127 -2.17 -17.08 -10.11
N HIS A 128 -3.42 -17.00 -9.64
CA HIS A 128 -3.75 -16.50 -8.31
C HIS A 128 -3.03 -17.26 -7.19
N ASN A 129 -2.98 -18.60 -7.26
CA ASN A 129 -2.33 -19.39 -6.21
C ASN A 129 -0.79 -19.26 -6.23
N TRP A 130 -0.18 -19.12 -7.42
CA TRP A 130 1.27 -18.98 -7.56
C TRP A 130 1.80 -17.57 -7.25
N MET A 131 0.93 -16.56 -7.27
CA MET A 131 1.34 -15.17 -7.05
C MET A 131 1.92 -14.91 -5.64
N ILE A 132 1.50 -15.65 -4.59
CA ILE A 132 2.11 -15.52 -3.25
C ILE A 132 3.55 -16.09 -3.21
N PRO A 133 3.81 -17.34 -3.66
CA PRO A 133 5.17 -17.84 -3.78
C PRO A 133 6.07 -16.95 -4.65
N VAL A 134 5.54 -16.45 -5.77
CA VAL A 134 6.27 -15.53 -6.67
C VAL A 134 6.67 -14.25 -5.94
N TYR A 135 5.79 -13.70 -5.10
CA TYR A 135 6.13 -12.54 -4.28
C TYR A 135 7.24 -12.82 -3.26
N ILE A 136 7.17 -13.96 -2.56
CA ILE A 136 8.21 -14.35 -1.61
C ILE A 136 9.55 -14.56 -2.34
N ALA A 137 9.54 -15.24 -3.48
CA ALA A 137 10.72 -15.43 -4.32
C ALA A 137 11.29 -14.09 -4.82
N TRP A 138 10.42 -13.13 -5.14
CA TRP A 138 10.83 -11.77 -5.52
C TRP A 138 11.49 -11.01 -4.36
N LEU A 139 10.97 -11.13 -3.13
CA LEU A 139 11.62 -10.53 -1.96
C LEU A 139 13.01 -11.14 -1.71
N ILE A 140 13.16 -12.45 -1.88
CA ILE A 140 14.46 -13.14 -1.73
C ILE A 140 15.42 -12.75 -2.86
N SER A 141 14.95 -12.60 -4.09
CA SER A 141 15.80 -12.16 -5.21
C SER A 141 16.39 -10.76 -4.97
N GLY A 142 15.69 -9.92 -4.22
CA GLY A 142 16.19 -8.64 -3.73
C GLY A 142 17.55 -8.72 -3.01
N LEU A 143 17.86 -9.85 -2.35
CA LEU A 143 19.16 -10.07 -1.69
C LEU A 143 20.32 -10.14 -2.68
N TYR A 144 20.11 -10.74 -3.86
CA TYR A 144 21.12 -10.84 -4.91
C TYR A 144 21.24 -9.53 -5.70
N ILE A 145 20.12 -8.84 -5.89
CA ILE A 145 20.05 -7.59 -6.65
C ILE A 145 20.83 -6.45 -5.98
N ARG A 146 20.98 -6.50 -4.65
CA ARG A 146 21.85 -5.59 -3.87
C ARG A 146 23.31 -5.56 -4.34
N THR A 147 23.80 -6.64 -4.99
CA THR A 147 25.19 -6.71 -5.47
C THR A 147 25.43 -5.83 -6.71
N VAL A 148 24.38 -5.44 -7.43
CA VAL A 148 24.49 -4.60 -8.63
C VAL A 148 24.27 -3.14 -8.24
N THR A 149 25.33 -2.33 -8.37
CA THR A 149 25.35 -0.92 -7.93
C THR A 149 25.23 0.10 -9.06
N SER A 150 25.00 -0.35 -10.29
CA SER A 150 24.83 0.57 -11.42
C SER A 150 23.64 1.50 -11.20
N HIS A 151 23.88 2.79 -11.40
CA HIS A 151 22.90 3.86 -11.15
C HIS A 151 21.65 3.72 -12.03
N ALA A 152 21.84 3.45 -13.32
CA ALA A 152 20.75 3.22 -14.27
C ALA A 152 19.93 1.98 -13.90
N PHE A 153 20.60 0.90 -13.47
CA PHE A 153 19.94 -0.33 -13.05
C PHE A 153 19.12 -0.14 -11.78
N THR A 154 19.67 0.57 -10.78
CA THR A 154 18.99 0.82 -9.50
C THR A 154 17.73 1.66 -9.69
N ALA A 155 17.79 2.67 -10.56
CA ALA A 155 16.63 3.50 -10.89
C ALA A 155 15.55 2.73 -11.66
N ALA A 156 15.94 1.95 -12.68
CA ALA A 156 15.02 1.10 -13.43
C ALA A 156 14.37 0.04 -12.54
N TYR A 157 15.16 -0.59 -11.68
CA TYR A 157 14.69 -1.59 -10.72
C TYR A 157 13.64 -1.00 -9.77
N THR A 158 13.85 0.22 -9.28
CA THR A 158 12.91 0.90 -8.38
C THR A 158 11.52 1.09 -9.01
N GLY A 159 11.45 1.40 -10.32
CA GLY A 159 10.19 1.46 -11.06
C GLY A 159 9.57 0.07 -11.25
N ILE A 160 10.37 -0.90 -11.71
CA ILE A 160 9.94 -2.27 -12.01
C ILE A 160 9.39 -2.97 -10.77
N GLU A 161 10.07 -2.84 -9.63
CA GLU A 161 9.66 -3.42 -8.36
C GLU A 161 8.25 -2.96 -7.99
N ARG A 162 7.96 -1.66 -8.12
CA ARG A 162 6.62 -1.12 -7.86
C ARG A 162 5.59 -1.65 -8.83
N CYS A 163 5.92 -1.80 -10.11
CA CYS A 163 4.96 -2.36 -11.07
C CYS A 163 4.66 -3.83 -10.75
N ILE A 164 5.68 -4.64 -10.48
CA ILE A 164 5.54 -6.05 -10.13
C ILE A 164 4.69 -6.20 -8.87
N PHE A 165 5.00 -5.43 -7.83
CA PHE A 165 4.23 -5.45 -6.59
C PHE A 165 2.76 -5.11 -6.82
N CYS A 166 2.47 -4.03 -7.56
CA CYS A 166 1.10 -3.62 -7.87
C CYS A 166 0.34 -4.69 -8.68
N ILE A 167 0.98 -5.33 -9.66
CA ILE A 167 0.37 -6.39 -10.49
C ILE A 167 0.07 -7.64 -9.64
N ILE A 168 0.98 -8.03 -8.76
CA ILE A 168 0.77 -9.15 -7.83
C ILE A 168 -0.42 -8.86 -6.92
N CYS A 169 -0.43 -7.69 -6.26
CA CYS A 169 -1.53 -7.28 -5.39
C CYS A 169 -2.86 -7.21 -6.15
N ALA A 170 -2.85 -6.67 -7.37
CA ALA A 170 -4.04 -6.58 -8.21
C ALA A 170 -4.64 -7.95 -8.52
N THR A 171 -3.78 -8.89 -8.90
CA THR A 171 -4.16 -10.27 -9.22
C THR A 171 -4.68 -10.99 -7.98
N GLN A 172 -4.07 -10.74 -6.81
CA GLN A 172 -4.54 -11.29 -5.53
C GLN A 172 -5.92 -10.77 -5.15
N ILE A 173 -6.16 -9.45 -5.26
CA ILE A 173 -7.47 -8.85 -4.95
C ILE A 173 -8.55 -9.43 -5.87
N ILE A 174 -8.35 -9.38 -7.19
CA ILE A 174 -9.33 -9.91 -8.16
C ILE A 174 -9.57 -11.40 -7.94
N GLY A 175 -8.50 -12.18 -7.73
CA GLY A 175 -8.60 -13.61 -7.47
C GLY A 175 -9.36 -13.91 -6.17
N SER A 176 -9.09 -13.18 -5.09
CA SER A 176 -9.76 -13.37 -3.80
C SER A 176 -11.26 -13.05 -3.84
N ILE A 177 -11.70 -12.15 -4.72
CA ILE A 177 -13.11 -11.82 -4.89
C ILE A 177 -13.83 -12.93 -5.68
N ASN A 178 -13.19 -13.46 -6.73
CA ASN A 178 -13.87 -14.29 -7.73
C ASN A 178 -13.58 -15.80 -7.65
N ILE A 179 -12.50 -16.22 -6.99
CA ILE A 179 -12.00 -17.60 -6.98
C ILE A 179 -12.07 -18.16 -5.57
N ASP A 180 -12.75 -19.29 -5.38
CA ASP A 180 -12.74 -20.00 -4.10
C ASP A 180 -11.43 -20.81 -3.95
N SER A 181 -10.39 -20.14 -3.44
CA SER A 181 -9.07 -20.72 -3.14
C SER A 181 -8.88 -20.88 -1.63
N HIS A 182 -7.92 -21.72 -1.21
CA HIS A 182 -7.50 -21.80 0.19
C HIS A 182 -7.05 -20.45 0.75
N ILE A 183 -6.41 -19.64 -0.10
CA ILE A 183 -5.97 -18.28 0.21
C ILE A 183 -7.19 -17.40 0.54
N ARG A 184 -8.23 -17.43 -0.30
CA ARG A 184 -9.47 -16.70 -0.03
C ARG A 184 -10.11 -17.13 1.28
N ARG A 185 -10.22 -18.44 1.54
CA ARG A 185 -10.80 -18.95 2.80
C ARG A 185 -10.02 -18.50 4.03
N PHE A 186 -8.69 -18.45 3.93
CA PHE A 186 -7.83 -17.93 4.98
C PHE A 186 -8.09 -16.44 5.24
N PHE A 187 -8.14 -15.60 4.20
CA PHE A 187 -8.38 -14.17 4.33
C PHE A 187 -9.84 -13.80 4.65
N ALA A 188 -10.81 -14.63 4.27
CA ALA A 188 -12.23 -14.44 4.57
C ALA A 188 -12.62 -14.86 6.00
N TRP A 189 -11.66 -15.30 6.82
CA TRP A 189 -11.95 -15.67 8.19
C TRP A 189 -12.46 -14.45 8.97
N SER A 190 -13.63 -14.59 9.62
CA SER A 190 -14.29 -13.51 10.36
C SER A 190 -13.40 -12.80 11.39
N LYS A 191 -12.39 -13.47 11.94
CA LYS A 191 -11.43 -12.84 12.87
C LYS A 191 -10.58 -11.76 12.20
N TRP A 192 -10.32 -11.86 10.89
CA TRP A 192 -9.62 -10.83 10.14
C TRP A 192 -10.44 -9.55 9.95
N ASP A 193 -11.77 -9.62 10.05
CA ASP A 193 -12.63 -8.43 9.89
C ASP A 193 -12.30 -7.35 10.93
N THR A 194 -12.05 -7.76 12.18
CA THR A 194 -11.65 -6.82 13.24
C THR A 194 -10.32 -6.14 12.92
N PHE A 195 -9.33 -6.91 12.46
CA PHE A 195 -8.01 -6.35 12.08
C PHE A 195 -8.10 -5.47 10.83
N ALA A 196 -8.97 -5.81 9.88
CA ALA A 196 -9.19 -5.03 8.66
C ALA A 196 -9.85 -3.68 8.97
N ARG A 197 -10.84 -3.65 9.88
CA ARG A 197 -11.48 -2.40 10.33
C ARG A 197 -10.51 -1.47 11.04
N MET A 198 -9.53 -2.02 11.76
CA MET A 198 -8.50 -1.24 12.44
C MET A 198 -7.35 -0.78 11.52
N SER A 199 -7.40 -1.06 10.22
CA SER A 199 -6.31 -0.74 9.30
C SER A 199 -5.94 0.75 9.28
N LEU A 200 -6.92 1.65 9.32
CA LEU A 200 -6.69 3.10 9.34
C LEU A 200 -5.94 3.58 10.59
N PRO A 201 -6.41 3.34 11.83
CA PRO A 201 -5.68 3.76 13.01
C PRO A 201 -4.35 3.04 13.17
N VAL A 202 -4.25 1.77 12.74
CA VAL A 202 -2.98 1.05 12.67
C VAL A 202 -2.00 1.80 11.76
N MET A 203 -2.40 2.18 10.54
CA MET A 203 -1.53 2.94 9.64
C MET A 203 -1.05 4.27 10.25
N MET A 204 -1.93 4.98 10.99
CA MET A 204 -1.56 6.24 11.67
C MET A 204 -0.48 6.05 12.74
N VAL A 205 -0.55 4.95 13.50
CA VAL A 205 0.41 4.68 14.59
C VAL A 205 1.60 3.84 14.15
N HIS A 206 1.49 3.09 13.06
CA HIS A 206 2.49 2.13 12.61
C HIS A 206 3.85 2.79 12.41
N TRP A 207 3.87 3.95 11.77
CA TRP A 207 5.10 4.72 11.59
C TRP A 207 5.66 5.24 12.92
N CYS A 208 4.80 5.70 13.83
CA CYS A 208 5.22 6.13 15.17
C CYS A 208 5.90 4.97 15.93
N VAL A 209 5.28 3.79 15.91
CA VAL A 209 5.79 2.57 16.56
C VAL A 209 7.10 2.13 15.92
N ASN A 210 7.17 2.10 14.58
CA ASN A 210 8.39 1.73 13.86
C ASN A 210 9.56 2.65 14.24
N THR A 211 9.34 3.97 14.31
CA THR A 211 10.37 4.91 14.78
C THR A 211 10.66 4.76 16.28
N LEU A 212 9.73 4.27 17.10
CA LEU A 212 9.96 4.04 18.52
C LEU A 212 10.88 2.83 18.74
N ILE A 213 10.81 1.80 17.89
CA ILE A 213 11.69 0.63 17.95
C ILE A 213 13.05 0.92 17.30
N ALA A 214 13.06 1.60 16.15
CA ALA A 214 14.28 1.82 15.38
C ALA A 214 15.21 2.91 15.96
N VAL A 215 14.65 3.96 16.58
CA VAL A 215 15.44 5.13 17.06
C VAL A 215 16.28 4.88 18.31
N PRO A 216 15.86 4.09 19.30
CA PRO A 216 16.64 3.94 20.53
C PRO A 216 17.97 3.22 20.37
N ARG A 217 18.19 2.44 19.29
CA ARG A 217 19.35 1.55 19.11
C ARG A 217 20.68 2.32 18.99
N PRO A 218 21.48 2.50 20.05
CA PRO A 218 22.61 3.42 20.03
C PRO A 218 23.82 2.89 19.24
N TYR A 219 23.84 1.58 18.94
CA TYR A 219 24.92 0.92 18.23
C TYR A 219 24.43 0.31 16.92
N THR A 220 25.28 0.35 15.89
CA THR A 220 25.16 -0.44 14.65
C THR A 220 25.51 -1.89 14.97
N THR A 221 24.68 -2.56 15.77
CA THR A 221 24.81 -4.01 15.95
C THR A 221 24.59 -4.67 14.59
N PHE A 222 25.36 -5.73 14.29
CA PHE A 222 25.11 -6.61 13.15
C PHE A 222 23.66 -7.12 13.22
N SER A 223 22.74 -6.40 12.60
CA SER A 223 21.34 -6.82 12.57
C SER A 223 21.20 -7.80 11.43
N SER A 224 20.91 -9.04 11.80
CA SER A 224 20.62 -10.09 10.85
C SER A 224 19.23 -9.86 10.23
N GLY A 225 18.95 -10.51 9.09
CA GLY A 225 17.60 -10.51 8.52
C GLY A 225 16.54 -11.05 9.49
N PHE A 226 16.94 -11.90 10.43
CA PHE A 226 16.08 -12.38 11.50
C PHE A 226 15.69 -11.27 12.48
N ASP A 227 16.63 -10.40 12.86
CA ASP A 227 16.34 -9.25 13.73
C ASP A 227 15.36 -8.28 13.08
N ILE A 228 15.52 -8.05 11.77
CA ILE A 228 14.58 -7.24 10.98
C ILE A 228 13.18 -7.87 10.97
N ALA A 229 13.09 -9.21 10.83
CA ALA A 229 11.81 -9.90 10.86
C ALA A 229 11.14 -9.82 12.25
N VAL A 230 11.91 -10.00 13.32
CA VAL A 230 11.44 -9.85 14.71
C VAL A 230 10.94 -8.42 14.94
N ASP A 231 11.66 -7.41 14.46
CA ASP A 231 11.26 -6.01 14.56
C ASP A 231 9.98 -5.71 13.79
N ALA A 232 9.83 -6.27 12.59
CA ALA A 232 8.61 -6.13 11.79
C ALA A 232 7.40 -6.74 12.52
N VAL A 233 7.55 -7.93 13.09
CA VAL A 233 6.50 -8.59 13.88
C VAL A 233 6.18 -7.78 15.14
N ALA A 234 7.19 -7.34 15.88
CA ALA A 234 7.02 -6.52 17.09
C ALA A 234 6.31 -5.20 16.76
N THR A 235 6.69 -4.54 15.67
CA THR A 235 6.04 -3.32 15.17
C THR A 235 4.57 -3.59 14.85
N ALA A 236 4.26 -4.67 14.13
CA ALA A 236 2.88 -5.01 13.78
C ALA A 236 2.02 -5.24 15.03
N VAL A 237 2.49 -6.08 15.97
CA VAL A 237 1.76 -6.40 17.21
C VAL A 237 1.50 -5.13 18.02
N MET A 238 2.52 -4.32 18.27
CA MET A 238 2.37 -3.09 19.05
C MET A 238 1.47 -2.05 18.35
N SER A 239 1.55 -1.95 17.02
CA SER A 239 0.68 -1.05 16.26
C SER A 239 -0.79 -1.43 16.43
N TYR A 240 -1.12 -2.72 16.37
CA TYR A 240 -2.48 -3.20 16.62
C TYR A 240 -2.91 -2.96 18.06
N THR A 241 -2.05 -3.23 19.05
CA THR A 241 -2.37 -2.98 20.46
C THR A 241 -2.69 -1.51 20.74
N ILE A 242 -1.91 -0.57 20.17
CA ILE A 242 -2.13 0.87 20.33
C ILE A 242 -3.33 1.36 19.50
N ALA A 243 -3.61 0.73 18.37
CA ALA A 243 -4.77 1.09 17.55
C ALA A 243 -6.10 0.73 18.22
N VAL A 244 -6.17 -0.31 19.07
CA VAL A 244 -7.42 -0.71 19.76
C VAL A 244 -8.09 0.47 20.49
N PRO A 245 -7.43 1.18 21.42
CA PRO A 245 -8.06 2.29 22.12
C PRO A 245 -8.45 3.43 21.18
N ILE A 246 -7.66 3.70 20.14
CA ILE A 246 -7.96 4.74 19.15
C ILE A 246 -9.23 4.40 18.36
N SER A 247 -9.35 3.14 17.89
CA SER A 247 -10.54 2.68 17.19
C SER A 247 -11.79 2.76 18.07
N VAL A 248 -11.70 2.33 19.32
CA VAL A 248 -12.85 2.28 20.24
C VAL A 248 -13.27 3.68 20.71
N MET A 249 -12.32 4.56 21.00
CA MET A 249 -12.61 5.88 21.57
C MET A 249 -12.89 6.96 20.52
N VAL A 250 -12.34 6.83 19.31
CA VAL A 250 -12.40 7.90 18.30
C VAL A 250 -13.14 7.43 17.04
N GLU A 251 -12.67 6.35 16.42
CA GLU A 251 -13.17 5.93 15.10
C GLU A 251 -14.62 5.44 15.14
N LEU A 252 -14.93 4.48 16.02
CA LEU A 252 -16.28 3.91 16.12
C LEU A 252 -17.34 4.95 16.53
N PRO A 253 -17.10 5.84 17.53
CA PRO A 253 -18.04 6.90 17.86
C PRO A 253 -18.23 7.90 16.72
N MET A 254 -17.16 8.27 16.02
CA MET A 254 -17.23 9.22 14.91
C MET A 254 -18.00 8.65 13.72
N GLN A 255 -17.78 7.38 13.37
CA GLN A 255 -18.55 6.68 12.32
C GLN A 255 -20.04 6.69 12.65
N LYS A 256 -20.43 6.30 13.87
CA LYS A 256 -21.83 6.33 14.30
C LYS A 256 -22.44 7.73 14.29
N PHE A 257 -21.67 8.74 14.68
CA PHE A 257 -22.12 10.13 14.63
C PHE A 257 -22.40 10.58 13.19
N LEU A 258 -21.47 10.31 12.26
CA LEU A 258 -21.62 10.65 10.85
C LEU A 258 -22.81 9.92 10.21
N ASP A 259 -22.98 8.62 10.51
CA ASP A 259 -24.12 7.84 10.02
C ASP A 259 -25.44 8.45 10.49
N CYS A 260 -25.55 8.83 11.77
CA CYS A 260 -26.75 9.49 12.28
C CYS A 260 -27.03 10.83 11.60
N VAL A 261 -26.01 11.66 11.36
CA VAL A 261 -26.16 12.97 10.70
C VAL A 261 -26.60 12.80 9.25
N ILE A 262 -25.98 11.88 8.50
CA ILE A 262 -26.30 11.63 7.09
C ILE A 262 -27.71 11.07 6.96
N ILE A 263 -28.08 10.05 7.76
CA ILE A 263 -29.43 9.45 7.73
C ILE A 263 -30.50 10.51 8.03
N LYS A 264 -30.25 11.37 9.03
CA LYS A 264 -31.17 12.45 9.39
C LYS A 264 -31.34 13.47 8.24
N ASN A 265 -30.25 13.84 7.57
CA ASN A 265 -30.28 14.76 6.43
C ASN A 265 -31.02 14.17 5.20
N ILE A 266 -30.81 12.89 4.90
CA ILE A 266 -31.52 12.20 3.82
C ILE A 266 -33.02 12.18 4.11
N GLN A 267 -33.42 11.83 5.33
CA GLN A 267 -34.83 11.80 5.74
C GLN A 267 -35.50 13.18 5.71
N SER A 268 -34.79 14.27 5.99
CA SER A 268 -35.33 15.62 5.83
C SER A 268 -35.50 16.05 4.37
N SER A 269 -34.63 15.58 3.48
CA SER A 269 -34.71 15.88 2.04
C SER A 269 -35.81 15.08 1.33
N THR A 270 -36.24 13.94 1.86
CA THR A 270 -37.34 13.13 1.26
C THR A 270 -38.74 13.57 1.74
N LYS A 271 -38.81 14.46 2.74
CA LYS A 271 -40.07 14.99 3.30
C LYS A 271 -40.44 16.38 2.76
N GLN A 272 -39.64 16.95 1.86
CA GLN A 272 -39.96 18.14 1.06
C GLN A 272 -40.36 17.70 -0.35
#